data_AF-A0A961J9F9-F1
#
_entry.id   AF-A0A961J9F9-F1
#
_cell.length_a   1.000
_cell.length_b   1.000
_cell.length_c   1.000
_cell.angle_alpha   90.00
_cell.angle_beta   90.00
_cell.angle_gamma   90.00
#
_symmetry.space_group_name_H-M   'P 1'
#
loop_
_entity.id
_entity.type
_entity.pdbx_description
1 polymer ?
#
loop_
_entity_poly.entity_id
_entity_poly.type
_entity_poly.pdbx_seq_one_letter_code
_entity_poly.pdbx_strand_id
1 'polypeptide(L)'
;MIPRGDLPGTIALFPLPGALMLPRARLPLHIFEPRYLAMLDDVLKTPHRLIGMIQPADADGKRLQAIGCAGRVTSFTETEDNRYM
;
A
#
# COMPACT_ATOMS: atom_id res chain seq x y z
N MET A 1 0.14 -10.83 -14.17
CA MET A 1 1.24 -11.33 -13.31
C MET A 1 2.44 -10.46 -13.62
N ILE A 2 3.11 -9.87 -12.63
CA ILE A 2 4.27 -9.00 -12.89
C ILE A 2 5.47 -9.93 -13.18
N PRO A 3 6.15 -9.80 -14.33
CA PRO A 3 7.36 -10.56 -14.62
C PRO A 3 8.39 -10.32 -13.52
N ARG A 4 9.12 -11.35 -13.08
CA ARG A 4 10.10 -11.23 -11.98
C ARG A 4 11.17 -10.15 -12.21
N GLY A 5 11.48 -9.82 -13.48
CA GLY A 5 12.44 -8.76 -13.84
C GLY A 5 11.90 -7.33 -13.69
N ASP A 6 10.59 -7.15 -13.52
CA ASP A 6 9.93 -5.83 -13.40
C ASP A 6 9.57 -5.47 -11.96
N LEU A 7 10.08 -6.21 -10.98
CA LEU A 7 9.88 -5.86 -9.57
C LEU A 7 10.92 -4.81 -9.16
N PRO A 8 10.48 -3.66 -8.60
CA PRO A 8 11.41 -2.64 -8.12
C PRO A 8 12.19 -3.17 -6.91
N GLY A 9 13.44 -2.69 -6.75
CA GLY A 9 14.28 -3.05 -5.60
C GLY A 9 13.75 -2.53 -4.26
N THR A 10 12.88 -1.51 -4.29
CA THR A 10 12.28 -0.90 -3.11
C THR A 10 10.81 -0.59 -3.38
N ILE A 11 9.94 -0.77 -2.38
CA ILE A 11 8.53 -0.41 -2.42
C ILE A 11 8.13 0.33 -1.14
N ALA A 12 7.14 1.21 -1.24
CA ALA A 12 6.54 1.84 -0.07
C ALA A 12 5.78 0.79 0.76
N LEU A 13 5.86 0.89 2.09
CA LEU A 13 5.13 -0.01 3.00
C LEU A 13 3.94 0.72 3.60
N PHE A 14 2.78 0.07 3.56
CA PHE A 14 1.54 0.52 4.18
C PHE A 14 1.18 -0.44 5.33
N PRO A 15 1.44 -0.04 6.59
CA PRO A 15 1.05 -0.82 7.76
C PRO A 15 -0.47 -0.82 7.92
N LEU A 16 -1.09 -1.99 7.90
CA LEU A 16 -2.54 -2.12 8.04
C LEU A 16 -2.89 -3.09 9.17
N PRO A 17 -3.23 -2.59 10.38
CA PRO A 17 -3.66 -3.44 11.48
C PRO A 17 -5.02 -4.08 11.17
N GLY A 18 -5.19 -5.34 11.57
CA GLY A 18 -6.49 -6.03 11.52
C GLY A 18 -6.97 -6.46 10.13
N ALA A 19 -6.24 -6.15 9.05
CA ALA A 19 -6.56 -6.66 7.72
C ALA A 19 -5.36 -7.34 7.06
N LEU A 20 -5.65 -8.33 6.21
CA LEU A 20 -4.66 -9.08 5.46
C LEU A 20 -5.01 -9.01 3.97
N MET A 21 -4.08 -8.55 3.16
CA MET A 21 -4.21 -8.65 1.70
C MET A 21 -3.71 -10.03 1.28
N LEU A 22 -4.57 -10.80 0.62
CA LEU A 22 -4.19 -12.05 -0.02
C LEU A 22 -3.80 -11.82 -1.49
N PRO A 23 -2.91 -12.65 -2.06
CA PRO A 23 -2.59 -12.57 -3.48
C PRO A 23 -3.86 -12.63 -4.34
N ARG A 24 -3.94 -11.75 -5.34
CA ARG A 24 -5.07 -11.61 -6.28
C ARG A 24 -6.37 -11.07 -5.68
N ALA A 25 -6.41 -10.78 -4.38
CA ALA A 25 -7.53 -10.08 -3.78
C ALA A 25 -7.54 -8.59 -4.18
N ARG A 26 -8.73 -7.99 -4.15
CA ARG A 26 -8.91 -6.54 -4.24
C ARG A 26 -9.32 -6.05 -2.86
N LEU A 27 -8.58 -5.09 -2.32
CA LEU A 27 -8.87 -4.49 -1.03
C LEU A 27 -9.08 -2.99 -1.24
N PRO A 28 -10.33 -2.49 -1.17
CA PRO A 28 -10.57 -1.05 -1.14
C PRO A 28 -10.07 -0.48 0.19
N LEU A 29 -9.39 0.66 0.15
CA LEU A 29 -8.81 1.30 1.33
C LEU A 29 -9.19 2.78 1.32
N HIS A 30 -9.70 3.26 2.45
CA HIS A 30 -9.91 4.68 2.64
C HIS A 30 -8.65 5.26 3.26
N ILE A 31 -7.92 6.07 2.50
CA ILE A 31 -6.69 6.71 2.96
C ILE A 31 -6.99 8.18 3.19
N PHE A 32 -6.80 8.63 4.41
CA PHE A 32 -7.09 10.01 4.83
C PHE A 32 -5.94 10.64 5.62
N GLU A 33 -4.99 9.85 6.13
CA GLU A 33 -3.86 10.40 6.88
C GLU A 33 -2.84 11.05 5.92
N PRO A 34 -2.42 12.30 6.15
CA PRO A 34 -1.56 13.04 5.22
C PRO A 34 -0.27 12.32 4.83
N ARG A 35 0.36 11.58 5.76
CA ARG A 35 1.56 10.78 5.49
C ARG A 35 1.34 9.67 4.47
N TYR A 36 0.16 9.03 4.49
CA TYR A 36 -0.16 7.95 3.57
C TYR A 36 -0.67 8.48 2.23
N LEU A 37 -1.24 9.68 2.22
CA LEU A 37 -1.54 10.41 0.98
C LEU A 37 -0.26 10.75 0.23
N ALA A 38 0.72 11.36 0.91
CA ALA A 38 2.04 11.62 0.33
C ALA A 38 2.73 10.33 -0.16
N MET A 39 2.63 9.25 0.62
CA MET A 39 3.14 7.94 0.19
C MET A 39 2.44 7.43 -1.08
N LEU A 40 1.12 7.56 -1.17
CA LEU A 40 0.35 7.15 -2.35
C LEU A 40 0.75 7.98 -3.57
N ASP A 41 0.89 9.30 -3.42
CA ASP A 41 1.35 10.19 -4.49
C ASP A 41 2.72 9.79 -5.03
N ASP A 42 3.66 9.46 -4.13
CA ASP A 42 4.99 9.00 -4.54
C ASP A 42 4.94 7.66 -5.27
N VAL A 43 4.09 6.74 -4.82
CA VAL A 43 3.86 5.46 -5.51
C VAL A 43 3.25 5.66 -6.90
N LEU A 44 2.31 6.60 -7.05
CA LEU A 44 1.65 6.90 -8.32
C LEU A 44 2.61 7.49 -9.36
N LYS A 45 3.67 8.19 -8.92
CA LYS A 45 4.77 8.67 -9.78
C LYS A 45 5.65 7.54 -10.31
N THR A 46 5.62 6.35 -9.69
CA THR A 46 6.40 5.19 -10.16
C THR A 46 5.67 4.43 -11.28
N PRO A 47 6.40 3.78 -12.21
CA PRO A 47 5.77 2.99 -13.28
C PRO A 47 5.05 1.74 -12.75
N HIS A 48 5.53 1.15 -11.65
CA HIS A 48 4.99 -0.11 -11.12
C HIS A 48 3.76 0.08 -10.23
N ARG A 49 3.64 1.25 -9.56
CA ARG A 49 2.55 1.60 -8.63
C ARG A 49 2.31 0.52 -7.57
N LEU A 50 3.40 0.00 -7.02
CA LEU A 50 3.39 -1.08 -6.03
C LEU A 50 3.46 -0.53 -4.60
N ILE A 51 2.67 -1.13 -3.72
CA ILE A 51 2.62 -0.88 -2.28
C ILE A 51 2.76 -2.22 -1.56
N GLY A 52 3.66 -2.31 -0.59
CA GLY A 52 3.75 -3.45 0.31
C GLY A 52 2.77 -3.30 1.47
N MET A 53 1.75 -4.13 1.48
CA MET A 53 0.81 -4.26 2.60
C MET A 53 1.41 -5.19 3.65
N ILE A 54 1.54 -4.70 4.89
CA ILE A 54 2.18 -5.47 5.96
C ILE A 54 1.48 -5.19 7.29
N GLN A 55 1.38 -6.22 8.13
CA GLN A 55 0.80 -6.06 9.44
C GLN A 55 1.86 -5.54 10.42
N PRO A 56 1.48 -4.62 11.33
CA PRO A 56 2.30 -4.30 12.47
C PRO A 56 2.37 -5.53 13.42
N ALA A 57 3.54 -5.75 14.02
CA ALA A 57 3.78 -6.82 14.99
C ALA A 57 3.55 -6.34 16.43
N ASP A 58 3.50 -5.03 16.66
CA ASP A 58 3.19 -4.40 17.93
C ASP A 58 2.07 -3.36 17.78
N ALA A 59 1.46 -2.96 18.90
CA ALA A 59 0.39 -1.98 18.91
C ALA A 59 0.86 -0.58 18.48
N ASP A 60 2.15 -0.27 18.68
CA ASP A 60 2.76 1.01 18.32
C ASP A 60 3.09 1.13 16.82
N GLY A 61 2.97 0.05 16.05
CA GLY A 61 3.25 0.01 14.62
C GLY A 61 4.72 0.21 14.25
N LYS A 62 5.64 0.06 15.22
CA LYS A 62 7.08 0.25 15.03
C LYS A 62 7.76 -0.99 14.50
N ARG A 63 7.26 -2.17 14.86
CA ARG A 63 7.72 -3.44 14.32
C ARG A 63 6.72 -3.93 13.30
N LEU A 64 7.22 -4.44 12.18
CA LEU A 64 6.41 -5.02 11.12
C LEU A 64 6.61 -6.54 11.11
N GLN A 65 5.60 -7.27 10.62
CA GLN A 65 5.71 -8.71 10.42
C GLN A 65 6.79 -9.04 9.38
N ALA A 66 7.36 -10.24 9.45
CA ALA A 66 8.41 -10.66 8.51
C ALA A 66 7.88 -10.90 7.07
N ILE A 67 6.56 -11.12 6.93
CA ILE A 67 5.92 -11.44 5.66
C ILE A 67 4.76 -10.47 5.44
N GLY A 68 4.71 -9.88 4.25
CA GLY A 68 3.62 -9.03 3.77
C GLY A 68 3.24 -9.37 2.33
N CYS A 69 2.34 -8.58 1.74
CA CYS A 69 1.86 -8.77 0.38
C CYS A 69 2.06 -7.50 -0.45
N ALA A 70 2.68 -7.61 -1.62
CA ALA A 70 2.73 -6.51 -2.58
C ALA A 70 1.40 -6.40 -3.33
N GLY A 71 0.75 -5.25 -3.21
CA GLY A 71 -0.42 -4.85 -3.98
C GLY A 71 -0.06 -3.82 -5.04
N ARG A 72 -0.80 -3.81 -6.14
CA ARG A 72 -0.69 -2.76 -7.15
C ARG A 72 -1.90 -1.85 -7.07
N VAL A 73 -1.68 -0.54 -7.08
CA VAL A 73 -2.77 0.44 -7.15
C VAL A 73 -3.40 0.35 -8.54
N THR A 74 -4.66 -0.10 -8.59
CA THR A 74 -5.41 -0.27 -9.85
C THR A 74 -6.34 0.89 -10.14
N SER A 75 -6.82 1.57 -9.11
CA SER A 75 -7.74 2.68 -9.16
C SER A 75 -7.57 3.50 -7.88
N PHE A 76 -7.75 4.81 -7.97
CA PHE A 76 -7.87 5.71 -6.84
C PHE A 76 -8.87 6.80 -7.23
N THR A 77 -9.68 7.23 -6.27
CA THR A 77 -10.58 8.37 -6.42
C THR A 77 -10.16 9.43 -5.43
N GLU A 78 -9.83 10.61 -5.93
CA GLU A 78 -9.63 11.78 -5.09
C GLU A 78 -11.00 12.43 -4.87
N THR A 79 -11.42 12.51 -3.62
CA THR A 79 -12.66 13.18 -3.22
C THR A 79 -12.30 14.61 -2.79
N GLU A 80 -13.06 15.62 -3.27
CA GLU A 80 -12.81 17.07 -3.08
C GLU A 80 -12.74 17.56 -1.62
N ASP A 81 -12.92 16.66 -0.65
CA ASP A 81 -12.87 16.90 0.79
C ASP A 81 -11.54 16.42 1.42
N ASN A 82 -10.48 16.32 0.61
CA ASN A 82 -9.15 15.84 1.03
C ASN A 82 -9.15 14.35 1.51
N ARG A 83 -9.95 13.49 0.85
CA ARG A 83 -10.08 12.04 1.15
C ARG A 83 -9.86 11.21 -0.10
N TYR A 84 -9.07 10.13 -0.03
CA TYR A 84 -8.85 9.22 -1.16
C TYR A 84 -9.57 7.88 -0.92
N MET A 85 -10.26 7.38 -1.95
CA MET A 85 -11.09 6.17 -1.95
C MET A 85 -10.64 5.15 -3.02
#